data_AF-A0A1I6LAG3-F1
#
_entry.id   AF-A0A1I6LAG3-F1
#
_cell.length_a   1.000
_cell.length_b   1.000
_cell.length_c   1.000
_cell.angle_alpha   90.00
_cell.angle_beta   90.00
_cell.angle_gamma   90.00
#
_symmetry.space_group_name_H-M   'P 1'
#
loop_
_entity.id
_entity.type
_entity.pdbx_description
1 polymer ?
#
loop_
_entity_poly.entity_id
_entity_poly.type
_entity_poly.pdbx_seq_one_letter_code
_entity_poly.pdbx_strand_id
1 'polypeptide(L)'
;MAAEREKMYECEVRRRRVKVGGGYEPFWKVKNVAVAMSDSDTEFRCKDCQGEVKILGRTGKPGTVPYVEHKSAIDAEFCSGGMVFQKATDGREARVSERPVR
;
A
#
# COMPACT_ATOMS: atom_id res chain seq x y z
N MET A 1 -13.10 -20.59 -9.75
CA MET A 1 -12.20 -19.62 -10.43
C MET A 1 -11.31 -19.02 -9.35
N ALA A 2 -9.99 -19.17 -9.44
CA ALA A 2 -9.09 -18.58 -8.46
C ALA A 2 -9.23 -17.06 -8.57
N ALA A 3 -9.83 -16.42 -7.56
CA ALA A 3 -9.96 -14.98 -7.50
C ALA A 3 -8.57 -14.39 -7.66
N GLU A 4 -8.32 -13.74 -8.79
CA GLU A 4 -7.08 -13.01 -9.00
C GLU A 4 -7.06 -11.91 -7.94
N ARG A 5 -6.19 -12.12 -6.96
CA ARG A 5 -6.05 -11.25 -5.80
C ARG A 5 -5.18 -10.06 -6.18
N GLU A 6 -5.51 -8.91 -5.63
CA GLU A 6 -4.71 -7.72 -5.78
C GLU A 6 -3.32 -7.98 -5.18
N LYS A 7 -2.26 -7.59 -5.90
CA LYS A 7 -0.89 -7.76 -5.44
C LYS A 7 -0.10 -6.52 -5.78
N MET A 8 0.04 -5.64 -4.79
CA MET A 8 0.87 -4.45 -4.92
C MET A 8 2.20 -4.70 -4.21
N TYR A 9 3.32 -4.53 -4.91
CA TYR A 9 4.66 -4.76 -4.34
C TYR A 9 5.31 -3.48 -3.82
N GLU A 10 4.66 -2.34 -4.02
CA GLU A 10 5.09 -1.03 -3.53
C GLU A 10 3.99 -0.43 -2.67
N CYS A 11 4.40 0.24 -1.59
CA CYS A 11 3.52 0.94 -0.68
C CYS A 11 4.25 2.14 -0.07
N GLU A 12 3.51 3.04 0.56
CA GLU A 12 4.12 4.07 1.39
C GLU A 12 4.26 3.57 2.81
N VAL A 13 5.44 3.80 3.40
CA VAL A 13 5.73 3.54 4.80
C VAL A 13 5.98 4.82 5.56
N ARG A 14 5.52 4.87 6.81
CA ARG A 14 5.79 6.02 7.69
C ARG A 14 7.17 5.87 8.31
N ARG A 15 8.08 6.79 7.99
CA ARG A 15 9.40 6.88 8.62
C ARG A 15 9.59 8.26 9.24
N ARG A 16 10.62 8.38 10.08
CA ARG A 16 11.01 9.66 10.67
C ARG A 16 12.26 10.15 9.94
N ARG A 17 12.26 11.42 9.50
CA ARG A 17 13.45 12.10 8.97
C ARG A 17 13.85 13.24 9.89
N VAL A 18 15.13 13.58 9.87
CA VAL A 18 15.64 14.74 10.60
C VAL A 18 15.16 16.01 9.90
N LYS A 19 14.54 16.91 10.66
CA LYS A 19 14.10 18.21 10.17
C LYS A 19 15.28 19.18 10.10
N VAL A 20 15.27 20.10 9.14
CA VAL A 20 16.21 21.22 9.09
C VAL A 20 15.97 22.11 10.33
N GLY A 21 16.96 22.20 11.21
CA GLY A 21 16.86 22.88 12.51
C GLY A 21 16.74 21.96 13.73
N GLY A 22 16.83 20.64 13.53
CA GLY A 22 16.80 19.66 14.62
C GLY A 22 15.40 19.07 14.88
N GLY A 23 15.39 17.88 15.46
CA GLY A 23 14.16 17.09 15.68
C GLY A 23 13.82 16.13 14.54
N TYR A 24 12.74 15.38 14.73
CA TYR A 24 12.24 14.37 13.78
C TYR A 24 10.85 14.73 13.29
N GLU A 25 10.61 14.62 11.98
CA GLU A 25 9.29 14.71 11.38
C GLU A 25 8.89 13.38 10.71
N PRO A 26 7.64 12.92 10.88
CA PRO A 26 7.14 11.77 10.15
C PRO A 26 6.97 12.15 8.68
N PHE A 27 7.36 11.24 7.80
CA PHE A 27 7.11 11.36 6.37
C PHE A 27 6.76 10.00 5.79
N TRP A 28 5.95 10.03 4.75
CA TRP A 28 5.57 8.86 3.99
C TRP A 28 6.56 8.66 2.85
N LYS A 29 7.13 7.45 2.75
CA LYS A 29 8.12 7.10 1.74
C LYS A 29 7.64 5.91 0.94
N VAL A 30 7.59 6.03 -0.38
CA VAL A 30 7.35 4.89 -1.27
C VAL A 30 8.50 3.90 -1.14
N LYS A 31 8.16 2.64 -0.92
CA LYS A 31 9.11 1.56 -0.68
C LYS A 31 8.54 0.23 -1.13
N ASN A 32 9.43 -0.68 -1.56
CA ASN A 32 9.04 -2.05 -1.85
C ASN A 32 8.63 -2.76 -0.54
N VAL A 33 7.53 -3.52 -0.57
CA VAL A 33 6.95 -4.20 0.60
C VAL A 33 7.95 -5.18 1.22
N ALA A 34 8.76 -5.87 0.42
CA ALA A 34 9.78 -6.79 0.93
C ALA A 34 10.85 -6.05 1.75
N VAL A 35 11.33 -4.92 1.23
CA VAL A 35 12.33 -4.09 1.92
C VAL A 35 11.71 -3.44 3.16
N ALA A 36 10.47 -2.97 3.09
CA ALA A 36 9.76 -2.40 4.22
C ALA A 36 9.57 -3.40 5.37
N MET A 37 9.27 -4.66 5.04
CA MET A 37 9.22 -5.74 6.02
C MET A 37 10.59 -6.03 6.64
N SER A 38 11.67 -6.02 5.85
CA SER A 38 13.03 -6.18 6.39
C SER A 38 13.46 -5.05 7.32
N ASP A 39 13.06 -3.80 7.04
CA ASP A 39 13.29 -2.64 7.92
C ASP A 39 12.38 -2.61 9.15
N SER A 40 11.46 -3.57 9.30
CA SER A 40 10.45 -3.58 10.38
C SER A 40 9.59 -2.32 10.43
N ASP A 41 9.27 -1.74 9.26
CA ASP A 41 8.27 -0.67 9.16
C ASP A 41 6.91 -1.20 9.69
N THR A 42 6.15 -0.36 10.39
CA THR A 42 4.88 -0.77 11.05
C THR A 42 3.64 -0.11 10.48
N GLU A 43 3.79 1.04 9.82
CA GLU A 43 2.70 1.83 9.26
C GLU A 43 2.80 1.84 7.74
N PHE A 44 1.74 1.40 7.08
CA PHE A 44 1.68 1.17 5.65
C PHE A 44 0.41 1.78 5.08
N ARG A 45 0.52 2.37 3.89
CA ARG A 45 -0.64 2.84 3.13
C ARG A 45 -0.41 2.67 1.63
N CYS A 46 -1.49 2.72 0.88
CA CYS A 46 -1.43 2.69 -0.58
C CYS A 46 -0.74 3.95 -1.10
N LYS A 47 0.22 3.81 -2.03
CA LYS A 47 0.92 4.98 -2.62
C LYS A 47 0.03 5.82 -3.54
N ASP A 48 -1.04 5.22 -4.04
CA ASP A 48 -1.93 5.82 -5.05
C ASP A 48 -3.14 6.49 -4.40
N CYS A 49 -3.87 5.78 -3.53
CA CYS A 49 -5.09 6.29 -2.89
C CYS A 49 -4.90 6.66 -1.41
N GLN A 50 -3.71 6.46 -0.83
CA GLN A 50 -3.41 6.70 0.60
C GLN A 50 -4.28 5.91 1.59
N GLY A 51 -5.06 4.94 1.09
CA GLY A 51 -5.93 4.09 1.89
C GLY A 51 -5.17 3.04 2.70
N GLU A 52 -5.89 2.45 3.65
CA GLU A 52 -5.35 1.40 4.51
C GLU A 52 -5.11 0.10 3.72
N VAL A 53 -3.90 -0.44 3.87
CA VAL A 53 -3.48 -1.68 3.21
C VAL A 53 -3.12 -2.75 4.24
N LYS A 54 -3.35 -4.00 3.86
CA LYS A 54 -2.91 -5.18 4.62
C LYS A 54 -1.71 -5.81 3.92
N ILE A 55 -0.72 -6.24 4.68
CA ILE A 55 0.44 -6.98 4.16
C ILE A 55 0.11 -8.46 4.15
N LEU A 56 0.36 -9.10 3.01
CA LEU A 56 0.23 -10.53 2.79
C LEU A 56 1.53 -11.13 2.29
N GLY A 57 1.62 -12.45 2.32
CA GLY A 57 2.85 -13.16 1.96
C GLY A 57 3.95 -13.09 3.03
N ARG A 58 3.64 -12.58 4.23
CA ARG A 58 4.55 -12.56 5.40
C ARG A 58 4.86 -13.97 5.93
N THR A 59 4.01 -14.94 5.63
CA THR A 59 4.05 -16.29 6.20
C THR A 59 5.14 -17.14 5.56
N GLY A 60 6.42 -16.83 5.81
CA GLY A 60 7.61 -17.71 5.86
C GLY A 60 7.88 -18.76 4.77
N LYS A 61 7.06 -18.87 3.73
CA LYS A 61 7.21 -19.87 2.68
C LYS A 61 8.34 -19.41 1.77
N PRO A 62 9.42 -20.19 1.63
CA PRO A 62 10.51 -19.84 0.74
C PRO A 62 9.96 -19.64 -0.68
N GLY A 63 10.25 -18.46 -1.26
CA GLY A 63 9.79 -18.06 -2.59
C GLY A 63 8.53 -17.19 -2.65
N THR A 64 7.87 -16.88 -1.52
CA THR A 64 6.72 -15.95 -1.54
C THR A 64 7.20 -14.50 -1.33
N VAL A 65 7.03 -13.66 -2.35
CA VAL A 65 7.31 -12.22 -2.25
C VAL A 65 6.16 -11.55 -1.49
N PRO A 66 6.42 -10.77 -0.42
CA PRO A 66 5.37 -10.08 0.30
C PRO A 66 4.77 -8.96 -0.56
N TYR A 67 3.48 -8.75 -0.42
CA TYR A 67 2.71 -7.77 -1.17
C TYR A 67 1.66 -7.14 -0.26
N VAL A 68 1.09 -6.02 -0.69
CA VAL A 68 -0.05 -5.39 -0.03
C VAL A 68 -1.31 -5.50 -0.89
N GLU A 69 -2.44 -5.51 -0.19
CA GLU A 69 -3.78 -5.41 -0.73
C GLU A 69 -4.52 -4.29 0.02
N HIS A 70 -5.42 -3.57 -0.64
CA HIS A 70 -6.35 -2.70 0.04
C HIS A 70 -7.18 -3.51 1.04
N LYS A 71 -7.43 -2.92 2.20
CA LYS A 71 -8.32 -3.53 3.19
C LYS A 71 -9.79 -3.30 2.83
N SER A 72 -10.10 -2.15 2.25
CA SER A 72 -11.43 -1.80 1.77
C SER A 72 -11.58 -2.15 0.29
N ALA A 73 -12.67 -2.83 -0.07
CA ALA A 73 -13.00 -3.09 -1.47
C ALA A 73 -13.25 -1.79 -2.23
N ILE A 74 -13.89 -0.80 -1.59
CA ILE A 74 -14.14 0.51 -2.18
C ILE A 74 -12.81 1.20 -2.53
N ASP A 75 -11.79 1.10 -1.69
CA ASP A 75 -10.49 1.68 -2.03
C ASP A 75 -9.86 0.96 -3.24
N ALA A 76 -9.93 -0.37 -3.29
CA ALA A 76 -9.43 -1.16 -4.43
C ALA A 76 -10.16 -0.85 -5.75
N GLU A 77 -11.45 -0.54 -5.66
CA GLU A 77 -12.32 -0.25 -6.80
C GLU A 77 -12.07 1.10 -7.45
N PHE A 78 -11.52 2.05 -6.70
CA PHE A 78 -11.25 3.41 -7.17
C PHE A 78 -9.77 3.82 -7.06
N CYS A 79 -8.88 2.89 -6.76
CA CYS A 79 -7.44 3.14 -6.70
C CYS A 79 -6.77 2.79 -8.02
N SER A 80 -5.96 3.69 -8.58
CA SER A 80 -5.21 3.44 -9.84
C SER A 80 -4.31 2.20 -9.78
N GLY A 81 -3.72 1.92 -8.62
CA GLY A 81 -2.92 0.72 -8.38
C GLY A 81 -3.74 -0.53 -8.05
N GLY A 82 -5.06 -0.37 -7.86
CA GLY A 82 -5.96 -1.44 -7.50
C GLY A 82 -6.26 -2.37 -8.66
N MET A 83 -6.35 -3.67 -8.40
CA MET A 83 -6.61 -4.65 -9.48
C MET A 83 -8.01 -4.51 -10.06
N VAL A 84 -8.99 -4.19 -9.20
CA VAL A 84 -10.39 -4.04 -9.61
C VAL A 84 -10.57 -2.81 -10.48
N PHE A 85 -9.94 -1.70 -10.12
CA PHE A 85 -9.91 -0.48 -10.93
C PHE A 85 -9.28 -0.71 -12.31
N GLN A 86 -8.10 -1.35 -12.37
CA GLN A 86 -7.40 -1.61 -13.64
C GLN A 86 -8.19 -2.51 -14.60
N LYS A 87 -9.05 -3.40 -14.08
CA LYS A 87 -9.92 -4.26 -14.88
C LYS A 87 -11.26 -3.62 -15.22
N ALA A 88 -11.63 -2.53 -14.57
CA ALA A 88 -12.91 -1.89 -14.80
C ALA A 88 -12.91 -1.19 -16.17
N THR A 89 -13.90 -1.52 -16.99
CA THR A 89 -14.17 -0.84 -18.28
C THR A 89 -15.26 0.22 -18.14
N ASP A 90 -15.74 0.47 -16.91
CA ASP A 90 -16.91 1.29 -16.58
C ASP A 90 -16.61 2.80 -16.55
N GLY A 91 -15.39 3.22 -16.89
CA GLY A 91 -15.00 4.62 -16.94
C GLY A 91 -14.88 5.31 -15.56
N ARG A 92 -14.89 4.54 -14.47
CA ARG A 92 -14.69 5.05 -13.10
C ARG A 92 -13.35 5.79 -12.97
N GLU A 93 -13.36 6.94 -12.29
CA GLU A 93 -12.18 7.77 -12.08
C GLU A 93 -11.43 7.37 -10.80
N ALA A 94 -10.10 7.46 -10.83
CA ALA A 94 -9.28 7.19 -9.66
C ALA A 94 -9.53 8.24 -8.59
N ARG A 95 -9.69 7.83 -7.33
CA ARG A 95 -9.92 8.74 -6.19
C ARG A 95 -9.12 8.33 -4.95
N VAL A 96 -8.90 9.31 -4.08
CA VAL A 96 -8.29 9.10 -2.76
C VAL A 96 -9.24 8.28 -1.89
N SER A 97 -8.69 7.43 -1.03
CA SER A 97 -9.47 6.68 -0.05
C SER A 97 -10.33 7.61 0.80
N GLU A 98 -11.55 7.18 1.11
CA GLU A 98 -12.45 7.91 2.02
C GLU A 98 -11.92 7.93 3.45
N ARG A 99 -10.96 7.05 3.78
CA ARG A 99 -10.33 6.94 5.09
C ARG A 99 -8.81 6.85 4.94
N PRO A 100 -8.15 7.95 4.49
CA PRO A 100 -6.73 7.93 4.22
C PRO A 100 -5.92 7.81 5.52
N VAL A 101 -4.81 7.09 5.45
CA VAL A 101 -3.86 6.94 6.56
C VAL A 101 -2.96 8.18 6.61
N ARG A 102 -3.00 8.92 7.73
CA ARG A 102 -2.33 10.22 7.92
C ARG A 102 -1.00 10.12 8.67
#